data_AF-A0A1V5QJD2-F1
#
_entry.id   AF-A0A1V5QJD2-F1
#
_cell.length_a   1.000
_cell.length_b   1.000
_cell.length_c   1.000
_cell.angle_alpha   90.00
_cell.angle_beta   90.00
_cell.angle_gamma   90.00
#
_symmetry.space_group_name_H-M   'P 1'
#
loop_
_entity.id
_entity.type
_entity.pdbx_description
1 polymer ?
#
loop_
_entity_poly.entity_id
_entity_poly.type
_entity_poly.pdbx_seq_one_letter_code
_entity_poly.pdbx_strand_id
1 'polypeptide(L)' 'MTPPTPEEIRAARQSAHLTQTQAAELIYKQRLAWARYESGDREMDPALWELFQIKLSRQAAASLLRNS' A
#
# COMPACT_ATOMS: atom_id res chain seq x y z
N MET A 1 -0.72 17.98 -4.00
CA MET A 1 -0.46 16.53 -3.84
C MET A 1 -1.65 15.80 -4.43
N THR A 2 -1.41 14.90 -5.38
CA THR A 2 -2.48 14.22 -6.13
C THR A 2 -2.77 12.86 -5.49
N PRO A 3 -4.03 12.54 -5.18
CA PRO A 3 -4.41 11.20 -4.70
C PRO A 3 -4.07 10.13 -5.74
N PRO A 4 -3.64 8.92 -5.32
CA PRO A 4 -3.44 7.82 -6.26
C PRO A 4 -4.79 7.32 -6.80
N THR A 5 -4.76 6.86 -8.04
CA THR A 5 -5.89 6.18 -8.68
C THR A 5 -6.10 4.77 -8.08
N PRO A 6 -7.33 4.22 -8.15
CA PRO A 6 -7.58 2.84 -7.73
C PRO A 6 -6.68 1.81 -8.42
N GLU A 7 -6.36 2.02 -9.70
CA GLU A 7 -5.41 1.20 -10.46
C GLU A 7 -3.99 1.26 -9.87
N GLU A 8 -3.47 2.44 -9.57
CA GLU A 8 -2.13 2.62 -8.97
C GLU A 8 -2.03 1.92 -7.61
N ILE A 9 -3.08 2.04 -6.78
CA ILE A 9 -3.13 1.40 -5.45
C ILE A 9 -3.08 -0.13 -5.60
N ARG A 10 -3.88 -0.69 -6.52
CA ARG A 10 -3.89 -2.13 -6.79
C ARG A 10 -2.57 -2.62 -7.36
N ALA A 11 -2.01 -1.90 -8.33
CA ALA A 11 -0.76 -2.25 -8.99
C ALA A 11 0.42 -2.27 -8.01
N ALA A 12 0.57 -1.23 -7.18
CA ALA A 12 1.65 -1.17 -6.20
C ALA A 12 1.57 -2.33 -5.19
N ARG A 13 0.37 -2.68 -4.73
CA ARG A 13 0.17 -3.84 -3.83
C ARG A 13 0.56 -5.16 -4.51
N GLN A 14 0.13 -5.38 -5.75
CA GLN A 14 0.40 -6.61 -6.48
C GLN A 14 1.89 -6.77 -6.80
N SER A 15 2.55 -5.69 -7.21
CA SER A 15 4.00 -5.65 -7.42
C SER A 15 4.80 -5.95 -6.16
N ALA A 16 4.26 -5.59 -4.99
CA ALA A 16 4.81 -5.92 -3.68
C ALA A 16 4.45 -7.33 -3.17
N HIS A 17 3.67 -8.09 -3.94
CA HIS A 17 3.15 -9.42 -3.56
C HIS A 17 2.39 -9.44 -2.23
N LEU A 18 1.70 -8.33 -1.92
CA LEU A 18 0.92 -8.18 -0.70
C LEU A 18 -0.56 -8.54 -0.92
N THR A 19 -1.16 -9.15 0.09
CA THR A 19 -2.62 -9.23 0.24
C THR A 19 -3.20 -7.86 0.61
N GLN A 20 -4.49 -7.64 0.37
CA GLN A 20 -5.16 -6.39 0.79
C GLN A 20 -5.05 -6.16 2.31
N THR A 21 -5.06 -7.23 3.11
CA THR A 21 -4.88 -7.16 4.56
C THR A 21 -3.49 -6.63 4.91
N GLN A 22 -2.43 -7.24 4.37
CA GLN A 22 -1.05 -6.81 4.64
C GLN A 22 -0.82 -5.35 4.19
N ALA A 23 -1.36 -4.95 3.05
CA ALA A 23 -1.24 -3.57 2.58
C ALA A 23 -1.97 -2.58 3.49
N ALA A 24 -3.17 -2.93 3.98
CA ALA A 24 -3.91 -2.12 4.94
C ALA A 24 -3.15 -1.97 6.27
N GLU A 25 -2.52 -3.04 6.76
CA GLU A 25 -1.73 -3.04 7.99
C GLU A 25 -0.53 -2.09 7.91
N LEU A 26 0.10 -1.94 6.74
CA LEU A 26 1.20 -0.97 6.56
C LEU A 26 0.76 0.46 6.93
N ILE A 27 -0.47 0.84 6.59
CA ILE A 27 -1.02 2.17 6.86
C ILE A 27 -1.97 2.22 8.07
N TYR A 28 -1.91 1.21 8.94
CA TYR A 28 -2.74 1.10 10.14
C TYR A 28 -4.25 1.19 9.85
N LYS A 29 -4.68 0.59 8.75
CA LYS A 29 -6.08 0.47 8.34
C LYS A 29 -6.54 -0.98 8.31
N GLN A 30 -7.85 -1.17 8.24
CA GLN A 30 -8.45 -2.48 8.06
C GLN A 30 -8.53 -2.85 6.58
N ARG A 31 -8.56 -4.15 6.27
CA ARG A 31 -8.70 -4.70 4.91
C ARG A 31 -9.84 -4.05 4.11
N LEU A 32 -11.00 -3.80 4.75
CA LEU A 32 -12.14 -3.18 4.07
C LEU A 32 -11.84 -1.76 3.56
N ALA A 33 -11.07 -0.97 4.31
CA ALA A 33 -10.67 0.36 3.86
C ALA A 33 -9.80 0.26 2.60
N TRP A 34 -8.84 -0.68 2.60
CA TRP A 34 -8.00 -0.94 1.42
C TRP A 34 -8.81 -1.37 0.20
N ALA A 35 -9.75 -2.30 0.37
CA ALA A 35 -10.63 -2.75 -0.71
C ALA A 35 -11.44 -1.59 -1.34
N ARG A 36 -11.91 -0.65 -0.51
CA ARG A 36 -12.63 0.56 -0.98
C ARG A 36 -11.75 1.53 -1.76
N TYR A 37 -10.46 1.60 -1.42
CA TYR A 37 -9.50 2.38 -2.20
C TYR A 37 -9.28 1.75 -3.58
N GLU A 38 -9.15 0.42 -3.66
CA GLU A 38 -8.97 -0.28 -4.94
C GLU A 38 -10.22 -0.34 -5.81
N SER A 39 -11.42 -0.27 -5.23
CA SER A 39 -12.68 -0.21 -6.00
C SER A 39 -13.02 1.20 -6.47
N GLY A 40 -12.39 2.23 -5.89
CA GLY A 40 -12.78 3.63 -6.10
C GLY A 40 -14.00 4.06 -5.27
N ASP A 41 -14.53 3.20 -4.40
CA ASP A 41 -15.62 3.57 -3.47
C ASP A 41 -15.18 4.67 -2.49
N ARG A 42 -13.87 4.81 -2.26
CA ARG A 42 -13.27 5.86 -1.44
C ARG A 42 -11.94 6.30 -2.02
N GLU A 43 -11.68 7.61 -2.01
CA GLU A 43 -10.36 8.17 -2.32
C GLU A 43 -9.36 7.89 -1.18
N MET A 44 -8.13 7.53 -1.55
CA MET A 44 -7.04 7.39 -0.59
C MET A 44 -6.41 8.76 -0.29
N ASP A 45 -6.31 9.08 1.00
CA ASP A 45 -5.58 10.27 1.46
C ASP A 45 -4.12 10.22 0.96
N PRO A 46 -3.60 11.26 0.30
CA PRO A 46 -2.22 11.31 -0.17
C PRO A 46 -1.17 10.98 0.91
N ALA A 47 -1.41 11.36 2.18
CA ALA A 47 -0.49 11.05 3.27
C ALA A 47 -0.46 9.54 3.60
N LEU A 48 -1.59 8.84 3.46
CA LEU A 48 -1.63 7.38 3.61
C LEU A 48 -0.91 6.70 2.45
N TRP A 49 -1.03 7.25 1.24
CA TRP A 49 -0.32 6.73 0.08
C TRP A 49 1.20 6.88 0.20
N GLU A 50 1.67 8.03 0.66
CA GLU A 50 3.10 8.24 0.95
C GLU A 50 3.60 7.28 2.03
N LEU A 51 2.84 7.11 3.13
CA LEU A 51 3.19 6.18 4.20
C LEU A 51 3.32 4.75 3.70
N PHE A 52 2.40 4.30 2.84
CA PHE A 52 2.45 2.99 2.21
C PHE A 52 3.74 2.79 1.43
N GLN A 53 4.10 3.73 0.55
CA GLN A 53 5.32 3.66 -0.26
C GLN A 53 6.59 3.66 0.59
N ILE A 54 6.66 4.52 1.62
CA ILE A 54 7.81 4.58 2.54
C ILE A 54 8.00 3.24 3.26
N LYS A 55 6.92 2.64 3.76
CA LYS A 55 7.01 1.36 4.48
C LYS A 55 7.33 0.19 3.55
N LEU A 56 6.77 0.20 2.35
CA LEU A 56 7.09 -0.80 1.32
C LEU A 56 8.59 -0.77 0.97
N SER A 57 9.13 0.42 0.71
CA SER A 57 10.57 0.60 0.46
C SER A 57 11.44 0.09 1.63
N ARG A 58 11.05 0.42 2.87
CA ARG A 58 11.76 -0.07 4.07
C ARG A 58 11.72 -1.60 4.20
N GLN A 59 10.59 -2.23 3.89
CA GLN A 59 10.48 -3.70 3.93
C GLN A 59 11.33 -4.37 2.86
N ALA A 60 11.41 -3.81 1.65
CA ALA A 60 12.27 -4.28 0.59
C ALA A 60 13.75 -4.22 1.00
N ALA A 61 14.20 -3.07 1.52
CA ALA A 61 15.56 -2.89 2.01
C ALA A 61 15.91 -3.89 3.14
N ALA A 62 15.01 -4.08 4.10
CA ALA A 62 15.21 -5.03 5.18
C ALA A 62 15.29 -6.48 4.69
N SER A 63 14.55 -6.84 3.63
CA SER A 63 14.57 -8.19 3.06
C SER A 63 15.86 -8.50 2.32
N LEU A 64 16.46 -7.52 1.66
CA LEU A 64 17.76 -7.68 1.00
C LEU A 64 18.90 -7.94 2.00
N LEU A 65 18.90 -7.22 3.14
CA LEU A 65 19.92 -7.38 4.19
C LEU A 65 19.86 -8.71 4.94
N ARG A 66 18.72 -9.41 4.93
CA ARG A 66 18.57 -10.71 5.61
C ARG A 66 19.02 -11.89 4.75
N ASN A 67 19.18 -11.69 3.44
CA ASN A 67 19.51 -12.73 2.47
C ASN A 67 20.98 -12.64 1.99
N SER A 68 21.80 -11.83 2.66
CA SER A 68 23.23 -11.57 2.39
C SER A 68 24.09 -12.09 3.54
#